data_AF-A0AAN8EMM7-F1
#
_entry.id   AF-A0AAN8EMM7-F1
#
_cell.length_a   1.000
_cell.length_b   1.000
_cell.length_c   1.000
_cell.angle_alpha   90.00
_cell.angle_beta   90.00
_cell.angle_gamma   90.00
#
_symmetry.space_group_name_H-M   'P 1'
#
loop_
_entity.id
_entity.type
_entity.pdbx_description
1 polymer ?
#
loop_
_entity_poly.entity_id
_entity_poly.type
_entity_poly.pdbx_seq_one_letter_code
_entity_poly.pdbx_strand_id
1 'polypeptide(L)'
;MHFSNLNENCQTETLTWGVDSNVQVPPHYSTEASIIIEEMNYKGSYSVVTKLSGTVTISIRRRRDGALVLPIRVNIVEVFLSHLESPHCRKEVKQVVTIDQRRVVRLLSKGTCHFQV
;
A
#
# COMPACT_ATOMS: atom_id res chain seq x y z
N MET A 1 -6.59 3.29 -0.07
CA MET A 1 -5.13 3.13 -0.27
C MET A 1 -4.87 2.38 -1.56
N HIS A 2 -4.09 2.94 -2.48
CA HIS A 2 -3.78 2.34 -3.78
C HIS A 2 -2.40 1.65 -3.71
N PHE A 3 -2.37 0.32 -3.74
CA PHE A 3 -1.17 -0.49 -3.40
C PHE A 3 -0.11 -0.61 -4.51
N SER A 4 -0.36 -0.02 -5.68
CA SER A 4 0.57 -0.04 -6.82
C SER A 4 1.34 1.27 -7.02
N ASN A 5 1.23 2.22 -6.07
CA ASN A 5 2.03 3.43 -6.09
C ASN A 5 3.13 3.32 -5.03
N LEU A 6 4.40 3.47 -5.46
CA LEU A 6 5.58 3.51 -4.58
C LEU A 6 5.68 4.85 -3.83
N ASN A 7 4.83 5.81 -4.16
CA ASN A 7 4.81 7.11 -3.50
C ASN A 7 4.15 7.00 -2.13
N GLU A 8 4.81 7.59 -1.13
CA GLU A 8 4.23 7.81 0.20
C GLU A 8 2.97 8.68 0.04
N ASN A 9 1.84 8.20 0.55
CA ASN A 9 0.61 8.97 0.62
C ASN A 9 0.42 9.44 2.07
N CYS A 10 0.28 10.75 2.26
CA CYS A 10 -0.10 11.35 3.53
C CYS A 10 -1.53 11.88 3.43
N GLN A 11 -2.35 11.61 4.44
CA GLN A 11 -3.69 12.18 4.61
C GLN A 11 -3.72 12.90 5.95
N THR A 12 -4.26 14.11 5.95
CA THR A 12 -4.41 14.95 7.15
C THR A 12 -5.86 15.35 7.26
N GLU A 13 -6.41 15.24 8.48
CA GLU A 13 -7.78 15.62 8.79
C GLU A 13 -7.78 16.54 10.01
N THR A 14 -8.78 17.42 10.11
CA THR A 14 -8.93 18.35 11.22
C THR A 14 -10.02 17.86 12.16
N LEU A 15 -9.67 17.67 13.44
CA LEU A 15 -10.60 17.33 14.50
C LEU A 15 -10.90 18.57 15.36
N THR A 16 -12.16 18.85 15.63
CA THR A 16 -12.59 19.96 16.50
C THR A 16 -13.08 19.39 17.82
N TRP A 17 -12.46 19.84 18.91
CA TRP A 17 -12.81 19.46 20.28
C TRP A 17 -13.60 20.59 20.96
N GLY A 18 -14.65 20.26 21.69
CA GLY A 18 -15.42 21.20 22.50
C GLY A 18 -15.66 20.61 23.89
N VAL A 19 -15.37 21.39 24.93
CA VAL A 19 -15.58 21.00 26.33
C VAL A 19 -16.41 22.07 27.01
N ASP A 20 -17.52 21.65 27.61
CA ASP A 20 -18.34 22.50 28.48
C ASP A 20 -18.19 22.00 29.92
N SER A 21 -17.76 22.88 30.83
CA SER A 21 -17.48 22.54 32.23
C SER A 21 -17.94 23.65 33.16
N ASN A 22 -18.65 23.27 34.22
CA ASN A 22 -19.14 24.18 35.25
C ASN A 22 -18.37 23.94 36.55
N VAL A 23 -17.68 24.97 37.04
CA VAL A 23 -16.89 24.91 38.27
C VAL A 23 -17.36 26.01 39.23
N GLN A 24 -17.67 25.64 40.48
CA GLN A 24 -18.00 26.62 41.52
C GLN A 24 -16.71 27.10 42.20
N VAL A 25 -16.48 28.42 42.16
CA VAL A 25 -15.32 29.06 42.78
C VAL A 25 -15.74 29.63 44.14
N PRO A 26 -15.15 29.19 45.27
CA PRO A 26 -15.45 29.75 46.58
C PRO A 26 -15.03 31.22 46.72
N PRO A 27 -15.62 31.98 47.66
CA PRO A 27 -15.21 33.37 47.93
C PRO A 27 -13.73 33.46 48.29
N HIS A 28 -13.03 34.46 47.72
CA HIS A 28 -11.59 34.71 47.92
C HIS A 28 -10.63 33.67 47.33
N TYR A 29 -11.10 32.78 46.45
CA TYR A 29 -10.27 31.85 45.68
C TYR A 29 -10.26 32.21 44.19
N SER A 30 -9.26 31.67 43.46
CA SER A 30 -9.16 31.73 42.00
C SER A 30 -9.01 30.31 41.45
N THR A 31 -9.59 30.04 40.29
CA THR A 31 -9.52 28.73 39.62
C THR A 31 -9.01 28.91 38.19
N GLU A 32 -8.07 28.04 37.81
CA GLU A 32 -7.53 27.94 36.46
C GLU A 32 -8.12 26.69 35.78
N ALA A 33 -8.66 26.87 34.58
CA ALA A 33 -9.15 25.77 33.75
C ALA A 33 -8.17 25.58 32.58
N SER A 34 -7.62 24.36 32.47
CA SER A 34 -6.70 23.99 31.41
C SER A 34 -7.26 22.80 30.64
N ILE A 35 -7.30 22.91 29.32
CA ILE A 35 -7.63 21.80 28.42
C ILE A 35 -6.30 21.15 28.03
N ILE A 36 -6.14 19.87 28.37
CA ILE A 36 -4.97 19.08 28.02
C ILE A 36 -5.38 18.12 26.90
N ILE A 37 -4.76 18.25 25.74
CA ILE A 37 -4.94 17.35 24.60
C ILE A 37 -3.72 16.44 24.55
N GLU A 38 -3.93 15.14 24.75
CA GLU A 38 -2.89 14.14 24.62
C GLU A 38 -2.90 13.59 23.20
N GLU A 39 -1.89 13.96 22.40
CA GLU A 39 -1.71 13.40 21.06
C GLU A 39 -0.87 12.13 21.11
N MET A 40 -1.33 11.10 20.41
CA MET A 40 -0.61 9.82 20.32
C MET A 40 0.06 9.68 18.97
N ASN A 41 1.34 9.28 19.00
CA ASN A 41 2.13 8.99 17.80
C ASN A 41 2.30 7.47 17.66
N TYR A 42 1.75 6.90 16.60
CA TYR A 42 1.81 5.49 16.31
C TYR A 42 2.69 5.22 15.08
N LYS A 43 3.61 4.28 15.22
CA LYS A 43 4.42 3.74 14.12
C LYS A 43 4.12 2.26 13.96
N GLY A 44 3.75 1.86 12.75
CA GLY A 44 3.47 0.48 12.41
C GLY A 44 4.28 0.02 11.22
N SER A 45 4.63 -1.27 11.19
CA SER A 45 5.06 -1.94 9.96
C SER A 45 3.96 -2.89 9.52
N TYR A 46 3.77 -3.02 8.22
CA TYR A 46 2.75 -3.89 7.65
C TYR A 46 3.30 -4.71 6.50
N SER A 47 2.64 -5.83 6.23
CA SER A 47 2.90 -6.69 5.09
C SER A 47 1.59 -6.98 4.35
N VAL A 48 1.59 -6.80 3.04
CA VAL A 48 0.46 -7.07 2.14
C VAL A 48 0.84 -8.20 1.20
N VAL A 49 -0.05 -9.19 1.07
CA VAL A 49 0.09 -10.26 0.09
C VAL A 49 -0.92 -10.06 -1.03
N THR A 50 -0.43 -9.71 -2.22
CA THR A 50 -1.25 -9.58 -3.43
C THR A 50 -1.23 -10.89 -4.22
N LYS A 51 -2.41 -11.35 -4.63
CA LYS A 51 -2.57 -12.58 -5.43
C LYS A 51 -2.99 -12.22 -6.85
N LEU A 52 -2.26 -12.71 -7.86
CA LEU A 52 -2.54 -12.50 -9.27
C LEU A 52 -2.84 -13.83 -9.94
N SER A 53 -3.90 -13.88 -10.75
CA SER A 53 -4.25 -15.01 -11.59
C SER A 53 -4.95 -14.51 -12.85
N GLY A 54 -4.92 -15.29 -13.92
CA GLY A 54 -5.55 -14.95 -15.20
C GLY A 54 -4.58 -14.91 -16.37
N THR A 55 -4.96 -14.22 -17.44
CA THR A 55 -4.18 -14.17 -18.68
C THR A 55 -3.86 -12.74 -19.06
N VAL A 56 -2.68 -12.54 -19.63
CA VAL A 56 -2.25 -11.29 -20.24
C VAL A 56 -2.28 -11.46 -21.75
N THR A 57 -2.81 -10.46 -22.46
CA THR A 57 -2.80 -10.43 -23.92
C THR A 57 -1.74 -9.44 -24.40
N ILE A 58 -0.73 -9.94 -25.10
CA ILE A 58 0.37 -9.17 -25.66
C ILE A 58 0.08 -8.96 -27.15
N SER A 59 -0.04 -7.71 -27.56
CA SER A 59 -0.28 -7.36 -28.97
C SER A 59 1.02 -6.99 -29.66
N ILE A 60 1.52 -7.87 -30.53
CA ILE A 60 2.70 -7.60 -31.36
C ILE A 60 2.26 -6.73 -32.53
N ARG A 61 2.84 -5.54 -32.65
CA ARG A 61 2.56 -4.58 -33.72
C ARG A 61 3.79 -4.34 -34.57
N ARG A 62 3.59 -4.18 -35.87
CA ARG A 62 4.66 -3.85 -36.82
C ARG A 62 5.15 -2.43 -36.56
N ARG A 63 6.46 -2.25 -36.41
CA ARG A 63 7.06 -0.96 -36.05
C ARG A 63 6.81 0.15 -37.09
N ARG A 64 6.74 -0.20 -38.38
CA ARG A 64 6.63 0.77 -39.48
C ARG A 64 5.31 1.55 -39.47
N ASP A 65 4.20 0.87 -39.21
CA ASP A 65 2.84 1.39 -39.39
C ASP A 65 1.89 1.07 -38.24
N GLY A 66 2.35 0.38 -37.19
CA GLY A 66 1.57 0.06 -36.01
C GLY A 66 0.51 -1.02 -36.21
N ALA A 67 0.48 -1.67 -37.39
CA ALA A 67 -0.47 -2.72 -37.70
C ALA A 67 -0.32 -3.91 -36.73
N LEU A 68 -1.43 -4.45 -36.23
CA LEU A 68 -1.42 -5.64 -35.37
C LEU A 68 -0.97 -6.85 -36.21
N VAL A 69 0.14 -7.45 -35.81
CA VAL A 69 0.71 -8.63 -36.45
C VAL A 69 0.17 -9.89 -35.77
N LEU A 70 0.24 -9.94 -34.44
CA LEU A 70 -0.14 -11.13 -33.68
C LEU A 70 -0.53 -10.77 -32.24
N PRO A 71 -1.75 -11.10 -31.79
CA PRO A 71 -2.06 -11.13 -30.37
C PRO A 71 -1.67 -12.49 -29.77
N ILE A 72 -0.88 -12.47 -28.69
CA ILE A 72 -0.52 -13.66 -27.91
C ILE A 72 -1.21 -13.57 -26.55
N ARG A 73 -1.93 -14.62 -26.16
CA ARG A 73 -2.51 -14.74 -24.83
C ARG A 73 -1.70 -15.72 -24.00
N VAL A 74 -1.22 -15.29 -22.83
CA VAL A 74 -0.38 -16.11 -21.94
C VAL A 74 -0.92 -16.04 -20.52
N ASN A 75 -0.86 -17.15 -19.79
CA ASN A 75 -1.18 -17.16 -18.36
C ASN A 75 -0.12 -16.35 -17.60
N ILE A 76 -0.56 -15.45 -16.71
CA ILE A 76 0.34 -14.61 -15.90
C ILE A 76 1.33 -15.46 -15.08
N VAL A 77 0.91 -16.64 -14.62
CA VAL A 77 1.76 -17.55 -13.84
C VAL A 77 2.96 -18.03 -14.66
N GLU A 78 2.75 -18.39 -15.94
CA GLU A 78 3.81 -18.87 -16.83
C GLU A 78 4.83 -17.77 -17.14
N VAL A 79 4.35 -16.52 -17.26
CA VAL A 79 5.22 -15.35 -17.44
C VAL A 79 6.12 -15.17 -16.23
N PHE A 80 5.57 -15.22 -15.02
CA PHE A 80 6.36 -15.10 -13.80
C PHE A 80 7.28 -16.30 -13.55
N LEU A 81 6.84 -17.53 -13.82
CA LEU A 81 7.69 -18.72 -13.76
C LEU A 81 8.93 -18.55 -14.64
N SER A 82 8.70 -18.24 -15.92
CA SER A 82 9.76 -18.01 -16.90
C SER A 82 10.71 -16.88 -16.48
N HIS A 83 10.17 -15.80 -15.89
CA HIS A 83 10.99 -14.70 -15.39
C HIS A 83 11.82 -15.10 -14.17
N LEU A 84 11.26 -15.81 -13.20
CA LEU A 84 11.96 -16.22 -11.96
C LEU A 84 13.08 -17.23 -12.22
N GLU A 85 12.91 -18.11 -13.22
CA GLU A 85 13.90 -19.08 -13.68
C GLU A 85 15.03 -18.42 -14.51
N SER A 86 14.79 -17.22 -15.05
CA SER A 86 15.79 -16.50 -15.85
C SER A 86 17.05 -16.15 -15.03
N PRO A 87 18.25 -16.31 -15.61
CA PRO A 87 19.49 -15.88 -14.96
C PRO A 87 19.56 -14.36 -14.79
N HIS A 88 18.73 -13.59 -15.51
CA HIS A 88 18.65 -12.14 -15.42
C HIS A 88 17.65 -11.66 -14.34
N CYS A 89 16.99 -12.58 -13.64
CA CYS A 89 16.05 -12.21 -12.60
C CYS A 89 16.78 -11.61 -11.40
N ARG A 90 16.43 -10.36 -11.10
CA ARG A 90 16.89 -9.63 -9.92
C ARG A 90 16.56 -10.39 -8.64
N LYS A 91 17.50 -10.43 -7.69
CA LYS A 91 17.34 -11.15 -6.41
C LYS A 91 16.18 -10.57 -5.59
N GLU A 92 16.00 -9.26 -5.66
CA GLU A 92 14.93 -8.53 -4.98
C GLU A 92 13.55 -9.03 -5.43
N VAL A 93 13.39 -9.35 -6.72
CA VAL A 93 12.15 -9.92 -7.26
C VAL A 93 11.92 -11.33 -6.70
N LYS A 94 12.95 -12.18 -6.65
CA LYS A 94 12.82 -13.55 -6.13
C LYS A 94 12.43 -13.60 -4.64
N GLN A 95 12.78 -12.56 -3.88
CA GLN A 95 12.44 -12.47 -2.45
C GLN A 95 10.99 -12.09 -2.20
N VAL A 96 10.35 -11.36 -3.13
CA VAL A 96 8.99 -10.84 -2.96
C VAL A 96 7.95 -11.60 -3.77
N VAL A 97 8.35 -12.37 -4.77
CA VAL A 97 7.45 -13.14 -5.63
C VAL A 97 7.51 -14.63 -5.31
N THR A 98 6.35 -15.24 -5.08
CA THR A 98 6.20 -16.70 -4.95
C THR A 98 5.07 -17.19 -5.84
N ILE A 99 5.12 -18.46 -6.24
CA ILE A 99 4.09 -19.06 -7.10
C ILE A 99 3.44 -20.21 -6.36
N ASP A 100 2.14 -20.08 -6.15
CA ASP A 100 1.32 -21.01 -5.37
C ASP A 100 0.64 -22.00 -6.32
N GLN A 101 0.97 -23.28 -6.17
CA GLN A 101 0.38 -24.40 -6.93
C GLN A 101 0.36 -24.22 -8.46
N ARG A 102 1.30 -23.44 -9.03
CA ARG A 102 1.29 -23.02 -10.45
C ARG A 102 -0.04 -22.40 -10.92
N ARG A 103 -0.82 -21.82 -10.01
CA ARG A 103 -2.13 -21.21 -10.31
C ARG A 103 -2.19 -19.73 -9.98
N VAL A 104 -1.42 -19.29 -8.98
CA VAL A 104 -1.49 -17.93 -8.46
C VAL A 104 -0.08 -17.40 -8.21
N VAL A 105 0.19 -16.20 -8.70
CA VAL A 105 1.40 -15.44 -8.34
C VAL A 105 1.10 -14.65 -7.06
N ARG A 106 1.97 -14.76 -6.06
CA ARG A 106 1.88 -14.05 -4.79
C ARG A 106 3.00 -13.02 -4.70
N LEU A 107 2.64 -11.77 -4.52
CA LEU A 107 3.56 -10.66 -4.29
C LEU A 107 3.51 -10.26 -2.82
N LEU A 108 4.65 -10.25 -2.15
CA LEU A 108 4.80 -9.76 -0.78
C LEU A 108 5.31 -8.32 -0.82
N SER A 109 4.46 -7.39 -0.41
CA SER A 109 4.81 -5.99 -0.23
C SER A 109 4.94 -5.70 1.26
N LYS A 110 5.97 -4.96 1.66
CA LYS A 110 6.15 -4.49 3.04
C LYS A 110 6.17 -2.97 3.03
N GLY A 111 5.66 -2.37 4.09
CA GLY A 111 5.67 -0.92 4.25
C GLY A 111 5.59 -0.52 5.72
N THR A 112 5.69 0.77 5.94
CA THR A 112 5.53 1.39 7.25
C THR A 112 4.47 2.46 7.18
N CYS A 113 3.77 2.67 8.29
CA CYS A 113 2.78 3.71 8.44
C CYS A 113 3.06 4.50 9.71
N HIS A 114 2.77 5.79 9.65
CA HIS A 114 2.85 6.72 10.77
C HIS A 114 1.49 7.38 10.92
N PHE A 115 0.98 7.39 12.14
CA PHE A 115 -0.29 8.03 12.46
C PHE A 115 -0.08 8.91 13.70
N GLN A 116 -0.61 10.12 13.63
CA GLN A 116 -0.71 11.03 14.76
C GLN A 116 -2.19 11.33 14.96
N VAL A 117 -2.67 11.17 16.18
CA VAL A 117 -4.06 11.42 16.60
C VAL A 117 -4.05 12.41 17.74
#